data_AF-A0A950FJG4-F1
#
_entry.id   AF-A0A950FJG4-F1
#
_cell.length_a   1.000
_cell.length_b   1.000
_cell.length_c   1.000
_cell.angle_alpha   90.00
_cell.angle_beta   90.00
_cell.angle_gamma   90.00
#
_symmetry.space_group_name_H-M   'P 1'
#
loop_
_entity.id
_entity.type
_entity.pdbx_description
1 polymer ?
#
loop_
_entity_poly.entity_id
_entity_poly.type
_entity_poly.pdbx_seq_one_letter_code
_entity_poly.pdbx_strand_id
1 'polypeptide(L)'
;MAMKSRHGAALAIIIWYLLAPPTALRGLAYSRAPLSKWEVIEVFDTEAKCRILADVMRGEAMANHHPVAATKARAQAMQCIASDDPRLMR
;
A
#
# COMPACT_ATOMS: atom_id res chain seq x y z
N MET A 1 -3.60 46.88 -19.48
CA MET A 1 -4.03 45.50 -19.80
C MET A 1 -3.92 44.66 -18.53
N ALA A 2 -5.03 44.15 -18.00
CA ALA A 2 -5.03 43.36 -16.76
C ALA A 2 -5.08 41.87 -17.10
N MET A 3 -4.01 41.12 -16.85
CA MET A 3 -4.04 39.65 -16.89
C MET A 3 -4.64 39.15 -15.59
N LYS A 4 -5.88 38.63 -15.67
CA LYS A 4 -6.50 37.85 -14.59
C LYS A 4 -5.85 36.47 -14.60
N SER A 5 -4.82 36.27 -13.78
CA SER A 5 -4.28 34.94 -13.52
C SER A 5 -5.32 34.13 -12.75
N ARG A 6 -6.17 33.38 -13.46
CA ARG A 6 -6.98 32.33 -12.84
C ARG A 6 -6.02 31.19 -12.50
N HIS A 7 -5.43 31.23 -11.31
CA HIS A 7 -4.73 30.09 -10.74
C HIS A 7 -5.77 29.00 -10.47
N GLY A 8 -6.00 28.15 -11.46
CA GLY A 8 -6.75 26.92 -11.28
C GLY A 8 -5.90 25.99 -10.42
N ALA A 9 -6.19 25.92 -9.12
CA ALA A 9 -5.69 24.83 -8.30
C ALA A 9 -6.35 23.54 -8.79
N ALA A 10 -5.61 22.72 -9.53
CA ALA A 10 -6.06 21.38 -9.86
C ALA A 10 -6.01 20.55 -8.58
N LEU A 11 -7.17 20.10 -8.10
CA LEU A 11 -7.26 19.11 -7.04
C LEU A 11 -6.71 17.79 -7.60
N ALA A 12 -5.47 17.44 -7.25
CA ALA A 12 -4.92 16.13 -7.57
C ALA A 12 -5.69 15.08 -6.76
N ILE A 13 -6.34 14.13 -7.44
CA ILE A 13 -6.95 12.98 -6.79
C ILE A 13 -5.80 12.04 -6.42
N ILE A 14 -5.38 12.10 -5.16
CA ILE A 14 -4.38 11.19 -4.62
C ILE A 14 -5.06 9.86 -4.37
N ILE A 15 -4.74 8.85 -5.19
CA ILE A 15 -5.11 7.47 -4.92
C ILE A 15 -4.10 6.82 -3.97
N TRP A 16 -4.55 5.79 -3.26
CA TRP A 16 -3.80 5.06 -2.24
C TRP A 16 -3.68 3.59 -2.62
N TYR A 17 -2.46 3.06 -2.59
CA TYR A 17 -2.17 1.66 -2.83
C TYR A 17 -2.03 0.90 -1.51
N LEU A 18 -2.72 -0.23 -1.39
CA LEU A 18 -2.36 -1.25 -0.41
C LEU A 18 -1.28 -2.13 -1.03
N LEU A 19 -0.05 -1.97 -0.57
CA LEU A 19 1.09 -2.76 -1.05
C LEU A 19 1.39 -3.91 -0.09
N ALA A 20 1.73 -5.07 -0.65
CA ALA A 20 2.29 -6.19 0.08
C ALA A 20 3.72 -6.48 -0.41
N PRO A 21 4.64 -6.88 0.49
CA PRO A 21 5.97 -7.24 0.07
C PRO A 21 5.92 -8.50 -0.82
N PRO A 22 6.86 -8.63 -1.77
CA PRO A 22 7.01 -9.86 -2.54
C PRO A 22 7.38 -11.02 -1.60
N THR A 23 7.09 -12.24 -2.05
CA THR A 23 7.51 -13.46 -1.33
C THR A 23 8.88 -13.92 -1.83
N ALA A 24 9.79 -14.18 -0.89
CA ALA A 24 11.05 -14.86 -1.14
C ALA A 24 10.85 -16.37 -1.35
N LEU A 25 11.95 -17.06 -1.66
CA LEU A 25 12.02 -18.53 -1.62
C LEU A 25 11.44 -19.06 -0.29
N ARG A 26 10.61 -20.11 -0.39
CA ARG A 26 9.83 -20.70 0.72
C ARG A 26 8.64 -19.86 1.22
N GLY A 27 8.22 -18.84 0.47
CA GLY A 27 6.98 -18.09 0.74
C GLY A 27 7.10 -17.02 1.82
N LEU A 28 8.31 -16.75 2.33
CA LEU A 28 8.55 -15.72 3.35
C LEU A 28 8.40 -14.32 2.79
N ALA A 29 7.77 -13.41 3.52
CA ALA A 29 7.69 -12.01 3.14
C ALA A 29 9.08 -11.37 3.04
N TYR A 30 9.40 -10.75 1.91
CA TYR A 30 10.63 -10.00 1.71
C TYR A 30 10.38 -8.49 1.87
N SER A 31 10.12 -8.07 3.11
CA SER A 31 9.83 -6.67 3.47
C SER A 31 10.98 -5.68 3.27
N ARG A 32 12.18 -6.17 2.96
CA ARG A 32 13.35 -5.33 2.63
C ARG A 32 13.45 -4.98 1.14
N ALA A 33 12.57 -5.53 0.29
CA ALA A 33 12.51 -5.13 -1.11
C ALA A 33 12.18 -3.63 -1.24
N PRO A 34 12.73 -2.92 -2.25
CA PRO A 34 12.26 -1.58 -2.60
C PRO A 34 10.75 -1.58 -2.87
N LEU A 35 10.04 -0.51 -2.48
CA LEU A 35 8.58 -0.42 -2.66
C LEU A 35 8.16 -0.54 -4.14
N SER A 36 9.01 -0.16 -5.09
CA SER A 36 8.81 -0.38 -6.52
C SER A 36 8.69 -1.86 -6.94
N LYS A 37 9.09 -2.79 -6.06
CA LYS A 37 8.97 -4.25 -6.25
C LYS A 37 7.83 -4.87 -5.46
N TRP A 38 7.09 -4.08 -4.68
CA TRP A 38 5.97 -4.58 -3.90
C TRP A 38 4.74 -4.77 -4.78
N GLU A 39 3.89 -5.71 -4.39
CA GLU A 39 2.68 -6.05 -5.11
C GLU A 39 1.55 -5.11 -4.70
N VAL A 40 0.87 -4.51 -5.68
CA VAL A 40 -0.38 -3.80 -5.44
C VAL A 40 -1.47 -4.82 -5.18
N ILE A 41 -2.00 -4.83 -3.96
CA ILE A 41 -3.13 -5.66 -3.56
C ILE A 41 -4.43 -5.01 -3.98
N GLU A 42 -4.59 -3.72 -3.69
CA GLU A 42 -5.80 -2.97 -4.00
C GLU A 42 -5.52 -1.45 -4.08
N VAL A 43 -6.40 -0.72 -4.77
CA VAL A 43 -6.34 0.73 -4.96
C VAL A 43 -7.55 1.42 -4.33
N PHE A 44 -7.31 2.54 -3.66
CA PHE A 44 -8.35 3.30 -2.95
C PHE A 44 -8.31 4.78 -3.32
N ASP A 45 -9.46 5.43 -3.19
CA ASP A 45 -9.62 6.88 -3.30
C ASP A 45 -9.21 7.63 -2.02
N THR A 46 -9.00 6.92 -0.91
CA THR A 46 -8.71 7.51 0.40
C THR A 46 -7.78 6.61 1.22
N GLU A 47 -6.94 7.23 2.06
CA GLU A 47 -6.06 6.51 2.99
C GLU A 47 -6.86 5.64 3.96
N ALA A 48 -8.00 6.14 4.44
CA ALA A 48 -8.81 5.47 5.44
C ALA A 48 -9.32 4.11 4.94
N LYS A 49 -9.84 4.04 3.70
CA LYS A 49 -10.30 2.76 3.12
C LYS A 49 -9.14 1.77 2.96
N CYS A 50 -7.97 2.25 2.57
CA CYS A 50 -6.78 1.41 2.50
C CYS A 50 -6.42 0.83 3.88
N ARG A 51 -6.37 1.68 4.92
CA ARG A 51 -6.03 1.26 6.29
C ARG A 51 -7.04 0.25 6.84
N ILE A 52 -8.33 0.46 6.59
CA ILE A 52 -9.38 -0.49 6.99
C ILE A 52 -9.10 -1.88 6.41
N LEU A 53 -8.85 -1.99 5.10
CA LEU A 53 -8.55 -3.30 4.50
C LEU A 53 -7.24 -3.89 5.04
N ALA A 54 -6.20 -3.07 5.21
CA ALA A 54 -4.92 -3.52 5.79
C ALA A 54 -5.12 -4.11 7.19
N ASP A 55 -5.96 -3.48 8.02
CA ASP A 55 -6.26 -3.94 9.38
C ASP A 55 -7.11 -5.21 9.38
N VAL A 56 -8.08 -5.32 8.48
CA VAL A 56 -8.86 -6.56 8.27
C VAL A 56 -7.93 -7.72 7.88
N MET A 57 -7.10 -7.53 6.86
CA MET A 57 -6.17 -8.57 6.40
C MET A 57 -5.16 -8.97 7.49
N ARG A 58 -4.69 -8.00 8.29
CA ARG A 58 -3.82 -8.28 9.44
C ARG A 58 -4.57 -9.07 10.52
N GLY A 59 -5.81 -8.70 10.83
CA GLY A 59 -6.67 -9.39 11.80
C GLY A 59 -6.96 -10.83 11.38
N GLU A 60 -7.38 -11.04 10.13
CA GLU A 60 -7.63 -12.37 9.55
C GLU A 60 -6.37 -13.24 9.57
N ALA A 61 -5.20 -12.68 9.21
CA ALA A 61 -3.95 -13.42 9.28
C ALA A 61 -3.60 -13.86 10.72
N MET A 62 -3.93 -13.05 11.73
CA MET A 62 -3.71 -13.42 13.14
C MET A 62 -4.72 -14.45 13.65
N ALA A 63 -6.00 -14.32 13.26
CA ALA A 63 -7.09 -15.20 13.67
C ALA A 63 -7.01 -16.58 13.00
N ASN A 64 -6.47 -16.67 11.79
CA ASN A 64 -6.25 -17.93 11.11
C ASN A 64 -5.20 -18.77 11.89
N HIS A 65 -5.64 -19.92 12.41
CA HIS A 65 -4.80 -20.91 13.11
C HIS A 65 -3.88 -21.70 12.16
N HIS A 66 -3.81 -21.34 10.88
CA HIS A 66 -2.85 -21.93 9.96
C HIS A 66 -1.41 -21.56 10.36
N PRO A 67 -0.49 -22.54 10.47
CA PRO A 67 0.84 -22.34 11.06
C PRO A 67 1.84 -21.65 10.12
N VAL A 68 1.40 -21.08 9.00
CA VAL A 68 2.32 -20.44 8.06
C VAL A 68 2.67 -19.05 8.58
N ALA A 69 3.67 -18.97 9.46
CA ALA A 69 4.23 -17.72 9.99
C ALA A 69 4.55 -16.70 8.88
N ALA A 70 4.86 -17.19 7.68
CA ALA A 70 5.08 -16.39 6.48
C ALA A 70 3.86 -15.54 6.08
N THR A 71 2.64 -16.09 6.16
CA THR A 71 1.40 -15.38 5.82
C THR A 71 1.13 -14.26 6.82
N LYS A 72 1.38 -14.52 8.11
CA LYS A 72 1.26 -13.54 9.20
C LYS A 72 2.24 -12.38 9.01
N ALA A 73 3.51 -12.70 8.76
CA ALA A 73 4.54 -11.69 8.51
C ALA A 73 4.24 -10.86 7.26
N ARG A 74 3.70 -11.48 6.18
CA ARG A 74 3.33 -10.77 4.96
C ARG A 74 2.20 -9.77 5.19
N ALA A 75 1.13 -10.19 5.88
CA ALA A 75 0.01 -9.31 6.20
C ALA A 75 0.42 -8.16 7.14
N GLN A 76 1.28 -8.44 8.13
CA GLN A 76 1.81 -7.41 9.03
C GLN A 76 2.65 -6.35 8.31
N ALA A 77 3.38 -6.75 7.27
CA ALA A 77 4.23 -5.88 6.50
C ALA A 77 3.50 -5.04 5.45
N MET A 78 2.20 -5.25 5.22
CA MET A 78 1.42 -4.46 4.26
C MET A 78 1.41 -2.97 4.62
N GLN A 79 1.47 -2.11 3.60
CA GLN A 79 1.53 -0.66 3.76
C GLN A 79 0.54 0.04 2.83
N CYS A 80 -0.09 1.09 3.37
CA CYS A 80 -0.85 2.05 2.57
C CYS A 80 0.07 3.17 2.11
N ILE A 81 0.23 3.33 0.79
CA ILE A 81 1.15 4.27 0.17
C ILE A 81 0.41 5.14 -0.84
N ALA A 82 0.60 6.45 -0.77
CA ALA A 82 0.03 7.37 -1.75
C ALA A 82 0.69 7.19 -3.13
N SER A 83 -0.08 7.38 -4.20
CA SER A 83 0.39 7.19 -5.59
C SER A 83 1.51 8.13 -6.02
N ASP A 84 1.67 9.26 -5.36
CA ASP A 84 2.72 10.24 -5.58
C ASP A 84 3.95 10.02 -4.68
N ASP A 85 3.98 8.93 -3.89
CA ASP A 85 5.11 8.61 -3.03
C ASP A 85 6.36 8.27 -3.88
N PRO A 86 7.46 9.02 -3.74
CA PRO A 86 8.65 8.84 -4.58
C PRO A 86 9.33 7.47 -4.39
N ARG A 87 9.01 6.73 -3.32
CA ARG A 87 9.55 5.38 -3.08
C ARG A 87 8.96 4.34 -4.03
N LEU A 88 7.83 4.62 -4.68
CA LEU A 88 7.23 3.73 -5.68
C LEU A 88 8.03 3.65 -6.98
N MET A 89 8.87 4.65 -7.24
CA MET A 89 9.63 4.80 -8.49
C MET A 89 11.14 4.53 -8.33
N ARG A 90 11.59 4.14 -7.12
CA ARG A 90 13.00 3.93 -6.78
C ARG A 90 13.40 2.46 -6.65
#